data_AF-A0A1G7YIH0-F1
#
_entry.id   AF-A0A1G7YIH0-F1
#
_cell.length_a   1.000
_cell.length_b   1.000
_cell.length_c   1.000
_cell.angle_alpha   90.00
_cell.angle_beta   90.00
_cell.angle_gamma   90.00
#
_symmetry.space_group_name_H-M   'P 1'
#
loop_
_entity.id
_entity.type
_entity.pdbx_description
1 polymer ?
#
loop_
_entity_poly.entity_id
_entity_poly.type
_entity_poly.pdbx_seq_one_letter_code
_entity_poly.pdbx_strand_id
1 'polypeptide(L)'
;MTSPGLDTTTQAYARAANSNTGGSQKACGGESTWFAAGSEHSRGPGRLGGVPSTLPDGDPAPTSGELPDSALSGLSERPFGFYVHVPFCVTRCGYCDFNTYTAAELGPGASQRDYADTVVAEVRLARAVLGTADLPVETVFFGGGTPTLLPPEDLARILAAIDSEFGLRPDAEVTTEANPESVDPGYLEKLRQGGFNRVSFGMQSASEHVLRVLDRRHTPGRAAAAVREARAAGFEHVNLDLIYSTPGESNDDWRASLAAAIEAGPDHVSAYSLIVEDGTRLAARIRRGELPMPDDDVAADRYEIADEMLAAAGFRWYEVSNWARSDAARCRHNLLYWTGGDWWAAGPGAHSHVGGTRWWNVKHPAAYAQRLAAGASPAHAREVLSDDDRAAERLMLELRLSSGYPLADVAPAARTTVASALARGLLEPAAFRSGLMVLTLQGRLLADALIRDLVV
;
A
#
# COMPACT_ATOMS: atom_id res chain seq x y z
N MET A 1 -44.97 -20.72 12.43
CA MET A 1 -44.35 -19.96 13.53
C MET A 1 -43.30 -19.08 12.90
N THR A 2 -43.59 -17.78 12.90
CA THR A 2 -42.92 -16.71 12.15
C THR A 2 -41.57 -16.36 12.76
N SER A 3 -40.50 -16.38 11.95
CA SER A 3 -39.20 -15.78 12.29
C SER A 3 -39.37 -14.28 12.54
N PRO A 4 -38.75 -13.69 13.59
CA PRO A 4 -38.69 -12.25 13.71
C PRO A 4 -37.69 -11.71 12.69
N GLY A 5 -38.17 -10.85 11.79
CA GLY A 5 -37.32 -10.10 10.88
C GLY A 5 -36.41 -9.15 11.67
N LEU A 6 -35.14 -9.08 11.25
CA LEU A 6 -34.19 -8.09 11.74
C LEU A 6 -34.64 -6.69 11.30
N ASP A 7 -34.67 -5.78 12.26
CA ASP A 7 -35.13 -4.40 12.14
C ASP A 7 -34.24 -3.59 11.19
N THR A 8 -34.86 -3.00 10.16
CA THR A 8 -34.24 -2.14 9.13
C THR A 8 -33.51 -0.92 9.72
N THR A 9 -33.79 -0.57 10.98
CA THR A 9 -33.17 0.55 11.69
C THR A 9 -31.75 0.21 12.19
N THR A 10 -31.45 -1.07 12.46
CA THR A 10 -30.10 -1.52 12.87
C THR A 10 -29.12 -1.59 11.69
N GLN A 11 -29.62 -1.80 10.46
CA GLN A 11 -28.80 -1.70 9.25
C GLN A 11 -28.36 -0.26 8.95
N ALA A 12 -29.19 0.74 9.26
CA ALA A 12 -28.86 2.15 9.03
C ALA A 12 -27.84 2.72 10.04
N TYR A 13 -27.86 2.28 11.30
CA TYR A 13 -26.89 2.70 12.31
C TYR A 13 -25.50 2.04 12.16
N ALA A 14 -25.44 0.84 11.56
CA ALA A 14 -24.17 0.16 11.28
C ALA A 14 -23.41 0.78 10.09
N ARG A 15 -24.12 1.43 9.16
CA ARG A 15 -23.57 2.10 7.97
C ARG A 15 -22.94 3.46 8.26
N ALA A 16 -23.39 4.16 9.31
CA ALA A 16 -22.86 5.46 9.71
C ALA A 16 -21.51 5.42 10.46
N ALA A 17 -21.02 4.23 10.83
CA ALA A 17 -19.78 4.06 11.60
C ALA A 17 -18.49 4.22 10.76
N ASN A 18 -18.60 4.41 9.44
CA ASN A 18 -17.48 4.74 8.54
C ASN A 18 -16.98 6.19 8.69
N SER A 19 -17.62 7.01 9.52
CA SER A 19 -17.52 8.47 9.45
C SER A 19 -16.33 9.12 10.17
N ASN A 20 -15.34 8.40 10.74
CA ASN A 20 -14.29 9.12 11.47
C ASN A 20 -12.89 8.50 11.65
N THR A 21 -12.51 7.45 10.93
CA THR A 21 -11.12 6.93 11.01
C THR A 21 -10.65 6.49 9.64
N GLY A 22 -9.85 7.33 8.98
CA GLY A 22 -9.20 7.02 7.71
C GLY A 22 -8.14 5.93 7.87
N GLY A 23 -8.59 4.68 7.98
CA GLY A 23 -7.76 3.49 7.88
C GLY A 23 -7.33 3.28 6.43
N SER A 24 -6.09 3.64 6.14
CA SER A 24 -5.54 3.54 4.79
C SER A 24 -5.57 2.11 4.24
N GLN A 25 -6.09 2.00 3.01
CA GLN A 25 -6.24 0.77 2.25
C GLN A 25 -5.03 0.43 1.38
N LYS A 26 -3.97 1.23 1.42
CA LYS A 26 -2.76 1.00 0.60
C LYS A 26 -1.81 0.09 1.39
N ALA A 27 -1.02 -0.75 0.74
CA ALA A 27 -0.13 -1.70 1.42
C ALA A 27 1.26 -1.77 0.75
N CYS A 28 1.78 -0.64 0.27
CA CYS A 28 3.06 -0.57 -0.42
C CYS A 28 3.93 0.59 0.06
N GLY A 29 4.36 0.60 1.34
CA GLY A 29 5.46 1.47 1.86
C GLY A 29 5.34 3.00 1.68
N GLY A 30 4.26 3.49 1.06
CA GLY A 30 3.97 4.89 0.79
C GLY A 30 3.18 5.50 1.94
N GLU A 31 3.40 6.80 2.14
CA GLU A 31 3.01 7.66 3.28
C GLU A 31 1.64 7.43 3.93
N SER A 32 0.63 6.89 3.24
CA SER A 32 -0.73 6.81 3.79
C SER A 32 -1.01 5.62 4.70
N THR A 33 -0.25 4.53 4.72
CA THR A 33 -0.69 3.23 5.29
C THR A 33 -0.79 3.13 6.81
N TRP A 34 -0.33 4.12 7.57
CA TRP A 34 0.01 3.93 9.00
C TRP A 34 -0.77 4.78 10.01
N PHE A 35 -1.45 5.87 9.64
CA PHE A 35 -1.87 6.88 10.63
C PHE A 35 -3.21 6.67 11.34
N ALA A 36 -3.78 5.46 11.32
CA ALA A 36 -5.04 5.20 12.02
C ALA A 36 -4.89 4.67 13.46
N ALA A 37 -3.68 4.39 13.93
CA ALA A 37 -3.42 3.98 15.32
C ALA A 37 -2.38 4.92 15.94
N GLY A 38 -2.78 5.86 16.81
CA GLY A 38 -1.82 6.49 17.74
C GLY A 38 -1.88 8.00 18.01
N SER A 39 -2.77 8.80 17.41
CA SER A 39 -2.75 10.27 17.64
C SER A 39 -4.10 10.90 18.03
N GLU A 40 -4.78 10.36 19.03
CA GLU A 40 -5.78 11.15 19.78
C GLU A 40 -5.11 11.95 20.91
N HIS A 41 -4.43 13.04 20.57
CA HIS A 41 -4.19 14.15 21.50
C HIS A 41 -4.54 15.48 20.81
N SER A 42 -5.81 15.86 20.92
CA SER A 42 -6.36 17.14 20.46
C SER A 42 -5.68 18.36 21.09
N ARG A 43 -5.42 19.43 20.31
CA ARG A 43 -5.72 20.85 20.66
C ARG A 43 -5.47 21.86 19.52
N GLY A 44 -6.55 22.55 19.11
CA GLY A 44 -6.53 23.97 18.70
C GLY A 44 -6.76 24.30 17.22
N PRO A 45 -7.69 25.23 16.88
CA PRO A 45 -7.97 25.62 15.50
C PRO A 45 -6.96 26.69 15.03
N GLY A 46 -6.07 26.32 14.11
CA GLY A 46 -5.05 27.22 13.57
C GLY A 46 -4.77 26.92 12.10
N ARG A 47 -5.17 27.87 11.24
CA ARG A 47 -4.84 28.04 9.81
C ARG A 47 -3.73 27.13 9.25
N LEU A 48 -4.07 26.24 8.32
CA LEU A 48 -3.11 25.70 7.34
C LEU A 48 -3.81 25.44 6.00
N GLY A 49 -3.37 26.14 4.95
CA GLY A 49 -3.48 25.61 3.59
C GLY A 49 -2.51 24.44 3.49
N GLY A 50 -2.98 23.23 3.78
CA GLY A 50 -2.15 22.03 3.83
C GLY A 50 -1.62 21.63 2.45
N VAL A 51 -0.32 21.34 2.39
CA VAL A 51 0.34 20.65 1.27
C VAL A 51 -0.02 19.16 1.41
N PRO A 52 -0.44 18.45 0.35
CA PRO A 52 -0.64 17.01 0.43
C PRO A 52 0.67 16.33 0.86
N SER A 53 0.58 15.24 1.62
CA SER A 53 1.66 14.38 2.14
C SER A 53 2.32 14.73 3.48
N THR A 54 1.95 15.75 4.27
CA THR A 54 2.68 16.17 5.51
C THR A 54 3.31 14.99 6.30
N LEU A 55 4.63 15.02 6.48
CA LEU A 55 5.31 13.94 7.18
C LEU A 55 4.84 13.93 8.64
N PRO A 56 4.80 12.76 9.29
CA PRO A 56 4.46 12.68 10.69
C PRO A 56 5.47 13.43 11.54
N ASP A 57 5.01 13.90 12.70
CA ASP A 57 5.90 14.26 13.79
C ASP A 57 6.62 13.00 14.30
N GLY A 58 7.82 13.17 14.85
CA GLY A 58 8.58 12.07 15.40
C GLY A 58 9.84 12.56 16.10
N ASP A 59 10.55 11.63 16.73
CA ASP A 59 11.83 11.91 17.36
C ASP A 59 12.90 12.22 16.30
N PRO A 60 13.87 13.09 16.61
CA PRO A 60 15.01 13.33 15.72
C PRO A 60 15.73 12.03 15.38
N ALA A 61 15.86 11.75 14.08
CA ALA A 61 16.65 10.62 13.62
C ALA A 61 18.17 10.94 13.70
N PRO A 62 19.02 10.02 14.19
CA PRO A 62 20.46 10.22 14.20
C PRO A 62 21.03 10.45 12.80
N THR A 63 22.01 11.33 12.67
CA THR A 63 22.67 11.59 11.38
C THR A 63 23.44 10.38 10.84
N SER A 64 23.82 9.45 11.71
CA SER A 64 24.39 8.15 11.35
C SER A 64 23.36 7.15 10.80
N GLY A 65 22.07 7.39 11.05
CA GLY A 65 20.99 6.44 10.74
C GLY A 65 20.90 5.26 11.71
N GLU A 66 21.66 5.26 12.81
CA GLU A 66 21.67 4.15 13.76
C GLU A 66 20.29 3.88 14.38
N LEU A 67 19.98 2.57 14.48
CA LEU A 67 18.77 2.06 15.12
C LEU A 67 19.09 1.68 16.58
N PRO A 68 18.09 1.72 17.48
CA PRO A 68 18.28 1.24 18.84
C PRO A 68 18.59 -0.27 18.85
N ASP A 69 19.38 -0.74 19.82
CA ASP A 69 19.76 -2.16 19.96
C ASP A 69 18.54 -3.10 19.99
N SER A 70 17.42 -2.64 20.54
CA SER A 70 16.16 -3.38 20.58
C SER A 70 15.62 -3.71 19.18
N ALA A 71 15.81 -2.82 18.20
CA ALA A 71 15.36 -3.03 16.82
C ALA A 71 16.18 -4.12 16.11
N LEU A 72 17.48 -4.18 16.41
CA LEU A 72 18.41 -5.14 15.82
C LEU A 72 18.31 -6.54 16.46
N SER A 73 17.66 -6.65 17.62
CA SER A 73 17.38 -7.93 18.25
C SER A 73 16.42 -8.78 17.39
N GLY A 74 16.85 -10.00 17.05
CA GLY A 74 16.08 -10.93 16.23
C GLY A 74 15.97 -10.54 14.74
N LEU A 75 16.81 -9.61 14.26
CA LEU A 75 16.76 -9.11 12.87
C LEU A 75 16.85 -10.24 11.82
N SER A 76 17.72 -11.23 12.03
CA SER A 76 17.85 -12.39 11.13
C SER A 76 16.75 -13.46 11.30
N GLU A 77 15.84 -13.29 12.26
CA GLU A 77 14.72 -14.23 12.50
C GLU A 77 13.42 -13.76 11.83
N ARG A 78 13.36 -12.49 11.42
CA ARG A 78 12.18 -11.88 10.79
C ARG A 78 12.38 -11.78 9.28
N PRO A 79 11.32 -11.96 8.46
CA PRO A 79 11.40 -11.69 7.03
C PRO A 79 11.83 -10.24 6.78
N PHE A 80 12.69 -10.05 5.77
CA PHE A 80 13.26 -8.76 5.43
C PHE A 80 13.01 -8.39 3.97
N GLY A 81 12.55 -7.16 3.72
CA GLY A 81 12.29 -6.63 2.39
C GLY A 81 12.91 -5.27 2.13
N PHE A 82 12.89 -4.85 0.86
CA PHE A 82 13.23 -3.51 0.43
C PHE A 82 12.05 -2.84 -0.27
N TYR A 83 11.81 -1.57 0.05
CA TYR A 83 10.98 -0.69 -0.76
C TYR A 83 11.87 0.38 -1.40
N VAL A 84 11.64 0.69 -2.68
CA VAL A 84 12.35 1.76 -3.37
C VAL A 84 11.32 2.77 -3.88
N HIS A 85 11.32 3.95 -3.25
CA HIS A 85 10.39 5.02 -3.57
C HIS A 85 10.90 5.90 -4.72
N VAL A 86 10.37 5.68 -5.92
CA VAL A 86 10.68 6.51 -7.11
C VAL A 86 9.68 7.66 -7.21
N PRO A 87 10.07 8.91 -6.96
CA PRO A 87 9.12 9.99 -6.74
C PRO A 87 8.66 10.68 -8.04
N PHE A 88 9.03 10.16 -9.22
CA PHE A 88 8.84 10.87 -10.49
C PHE A 88 7.50 10.55 -11.13
N CYS A 89 6.78 11.59 -11.58
CA CYS A 89 5.54 11.47 -12.33
C CYS A 89 5.59 12.39 -13.56
N VAL A 90 4.98 11.97 -14.68
CA VAL A 90 4.75 12.87 -15.83
C VAL A 90 3.75 13.95 -15.46
N THR A 91 2.67 13.55 -14.80
CA THR A 91 1.63 14.43 -14.24
C THR A 91 1.20 13.88 -12.90
N ARG A 92 0.96 14.77 -11.93
CA ARG A 92 0.33 14.38 -10.67
C ARG A 92 -1.16 14.12 -10.90
N CYS A 93 -1.66 12.95 -10.54
CA CYS A 93 -3.10 12.65 -10.60
C CYS A 93 -3.85 13.43 -9.52
N GLY A 94 -5.12 13.77 -9.76
CA GLY A 94 -5.87 14.70 -8.89
C GLY A 94 -6.12 14.16 -7.48
N TYR A 95 -6.21 12.84 -7.35
CA TYR A 95 -6.43 12.09 -6.11
C TYR A 95 -5.13 11.66 -5.41
N CYS A 96 -3.98 11.82 -6.07
CA CYS A 96 -2.72 11.24 -5.59
C CYS A 96 -2.11 12.07 -4.44
N ASP A 97 -2.05 11.44 -3.28
CA ASP A 97 -1.45 11.88 -2.03
C ASP A 97 0.04 11.52 -1.90
N PHE A 98 0.55 10.58 -2.70
CA PHE A 98 1.95 10.16 -2.64
C PHE A 98 2.96 11.29 -2.87
N ASN A 99 4.12 11.18 -2.20
CA ASN A 99 5.32 12.00 -2.41
C ASN A 99 5.85 11.95 -3.85
N THR A 100 5.24 12.71 -4.73
CA THR A 100 5.53 12.69 -6.17
C THR A 100 5.78 14.07 -6.72
N TYR A 101 6.66 14.12 -7.72
CA TYR A 101 7.13 15.34 -8.35
C TYR A 101 7.14 15.18 -9.86
N THR A 102 6.61 16.20 -10.52
CA THR A 102 6.79 16.43 -11.95
C THR A 102 8.11 17.15 -12.23
N ALA A 103 8.57 17.11 -13.48
CA ALA A 103 9.79 17.81 -13.89
C ALA A 103 9.77 19.32 -13.55
N ALA A 104 8.58 19.94 -13.52
CA ALA A 104 8.43 21.35 -13.16
C ALA A 104 8.58 21.62 -11.66
N GLU A 105 8.33 20.63 -10.80
CA GLU A 105 8.32 20.77 -9.34
C GLU A 105 9.70 20.49 -8.70
N LEU A 106 10.56 19.72 -9.36
CA LEU A 106 11.86 19.27 -8.82
C LEU A 106 12.90 20.40 -8.66
N GLY A 107 12.77 21.48 -9.44
CA GLY A 107 13.77 22.55 -9.50
C GLY A 107 15.17 22.07 -9.94
N PRO A 108 16.18 22.96 -9.94
CA PRO A 108 17.55 22.57 -10.26
C PRO A 108 18.17 21.70 -9.16
N GLY A 109 18.88 20.62 -9.54
CA GLY A 109 19.65 19.76 -8.61
C GLY A 109 18.98 18.46 -8.17
N ALA A 110 17.73 18.19 -8.60
CA ALA A 110 17.09 16.89 -8.47
C ALA A 110 16.88 16.29 -9.87
N SER A 111 17.79 15.43 -10.31
CA SER A 111 17.78 14.82 -11.64
C SER A 111 17.47 13.34 -11.56
N GLN A 112 16.65 12.84 -12.51
CA GLN A 112 16.45 11.41 -12.71
C GLN A 112 17.76 10.66 -13.00
N ARG A 113 18.74 11.33 -13.63
CA ARG A 113 20.02 10.70 -14.03
C ARG A 113 20.87 10.25 -12.84
N ASP A 114 20.83 11.01 -11.74
CA ASP A 114 21.68 10.75 -10.56
C ASP A 114 20.89 10.00 -9.46
N TYR A 115 19.59 9.77 -9.70
CA TYR A 115 18.69 9.19 -8.70
C TYR A 115 19.13 7.79 -8.29
N ALA A 116 19.48 6.92 -9.26
CA ALA A 116 19.91 5.56 -8.95
C ALA A 116 21.23 5.53 -8.15
N ASP A 117 22.20 6.41 -8.45
CA ASP A 117 23.41 6.54 -7.62
C ASP A 117 23.10 6.97 -6.19
N THR A 118 22.14 7.87 -6.03
CA THR A 118 21.70 8.34 -4.72
C THR A 118 21.02 7.23 -3.92
N VAL A 119 20.13 6.45 -4.54
CA VAL A 119 19.50 5.29 -3.89
C VAL A 119 20.53 4.22 -3.54
N VAL A 120 21.49 3.92 -4.42
CA VAL A 120 22.58 2.98 -4.15
C VAL A 120 23.42 3.43 -2.95
N ALA A 121 23.65 4.74 -2.79
CA ALA A 121 24.32 5.26 -1.60
C ALA A 121 23.50 5.01 -0.31
N GLU A 122 22.17 5.11 -0.36
CA GLU A 122 21.33 4.74 0.78
C GLU A 122 21.34 3.24 1.07
N VAL A 123 21.33 2.38 0.05
CA VAL A 123 21.44 0.91 0.24
C VAL A 123 22.74 0.56 0.98
N ARG A 124 23.85 1.22 0.64
CA ARG A 124 25.13 1.06 1.36
C ARG A 124 25.06 1.58 2.80
N LEU A 125 24.38 2.70 3.02
CA LEU A 125 24.11 3.21 4.37
C LEU A 125 23.29 2.20 5.17
N ALA A 126 22.24 1.63 4.58
CA ALA A 126 21.42 0.59 5.20
C ALA A 126 22.29 -0.59 5.65
N ARG A 127 23.23 -1.03 4.80
CA ARG A 127 24.14 -2.12 5.15
C ARG A 127 25.02 -1.75 6.34
N ALA A 128 25.57 -0.52 6.35
CA ALA A 128 26.38 -0.04 7.45
C ALA A 128 25.60 0.03 8.77
N VAL A 129 24.34 0.47 8.73
CA VAL A 129 23.44 0.56 9.91
C VAL A 129 23.06 -0.82 10.43
N LEU A 130 22.69 -1.75 9.54
CA LEU A 130 22.25 -3.10 9.92
C LEU A 130 23.42 -4.06 10.21
N GLY A 131 24.66 -3.60 10.10
CA GLY A 131 25.86 -4.35 10.48
C GLY A 131 26.22 -5.49 9.51
N THR A 132 26.60 -6.66 10.03
CA THR A 132 26.99 -7.85 9.23
C THR A 132 26.00 -9.00 9.35
N ALA A 133 24.80 -8.72 9.86
CA ALA A 133 23.74 -9.71 9.96
C ALA A 133 23.43 -10.29 8.58
N ASP A 134 23.29 -11.62 8.52
CA ASP A 134 22.83 -12.36 7.35
C ASP A 134 21.32 -12.13 7.21
N LEU A 135 20.94 -11.39 6.17
CA LEU A 135 19.59 -10.84 5.96
C LEU A 135 19.20 -10.98 4.49
N PRO A 136 19.11 -12.22 3.97
CA PRO A 136 18.78 -12.42 2.57
C PRO A 136 17.39 -11.84 2.30
N VAL A 137 17.34 -10.88 1.37
CA VAL A 137 16.12 -10.10 1.09
C VAL A 137 15.09 -11.00 0.41
N GLU A 138 13.90 -11.05 0.97
CA GLU A 138 12.79 -11.87 0.45
C GLU A 138 11.97 -11.15 -0.61
N THR A 139 11.86 -9.84 -0.49
CA THR A 139 11.04 -9.02 -1.38
C THR A 139 11.70 -7.67 -1.67
N VAL A 140 11.61 -7.20 -2.91
CA VAL A 140 11.98 -5.84 -3.31
C VAL A 140 10.82 -5.24 -4.09
N PHE A 141 10.36 -4.06 -3.72
CA PHE A 141 9.24 -3.40 -4.37
C PHE A 141 9.59 -1.96 -4.76
N PHE A 142 9.55 -1.68 -6.06
CA PHE A 142 9.73 -0.35 -6.60
C PHE A 142 8.36 0.29 -6.80
N GLY A 143 8.09 1.40 -6.12
CA GLY A 143 6.80 2.09 -6.17
C GLY A 143 6.92 3.60 -6.01
N GLY A 144 5.80 4.25 -5.75
CA GLY A 144 5.73 5.69 -5.46
C GLY A 144 5.04 6.46 -6.58
N GLY A 145 5.80 7.23 -7.36
CA GLY A 145 5.29 7.91 -8.54
C GLY A 145 5.13 6.95 -9.72
N THR A 146 6.14 6.87 -10.56
CA THR A 146 6.18 5.94 -11.69
C THR A 146 7.61 5.48 -11.86
N PRO A 147 8.00 4.36 -11.20
CA PRO A 147 9.34 3.76 -11.34
C PRO A 147 9.79 3.65 -12.79
N THR A 148 8.88 3.28 -13.68
CA THR A 148 9.12 3.09 -15.11
C THR A 148 9.33 4.36 -15.93
N LEU A 149 9.42 5.54 -15.29
CA LEU A 149 9.99 6.74 -15.94
C LEU A 149 11.51 6.75 -15.91
N LEU A 150 12.13 5.95 -15.04
CA LEU A 150 13.57 5.74 -15.06
C LEU A 150 13.95 4.77 -16.19
N PRO A 151 15.18 4.83 -16.72
CA PRO A 151 15.71 3.76 -17.54
C PRO A 151 15.63 2.41 -16.81
N PRO A 152 15.27 1.30 -17.48
CA PRO A 152 15.19 -0.01 -16.82
C PRO A 152 16.56 -0.45 -16.27
N GLU A 153 17.65 0.02 -16.86
CA GLU A 153 19.02 -0.23 -16.40
C GLU A 153 19.30 0.42 -15.04
N ASP A 154 18.70 1.57 -14.73
CA ASP A 154 18.83 2.23 -13.42
C ASP A 154 18.08 1.46 -12.33
N LEU A 155 16.89 0.93 -12.63
CA LEU A 155 16.13 0.08 -11.72
C LEU A 155 16.88 -1.23 -11.43
N ALA A 156 17.42 -1.87 -12.47
CA ALA A 156 18.25 -3.07 -12.34
C ALA A 156 19.54 -2.80 -11.54
N ARG A 157 20.14 -1.62 -11.70
CA ARG A 157 21.33 -1.20 -10.94
C ARG A 157 21.05 -1.05 -9.45
N ILE A 158 19.90 -0.50 -9.09
CA ILE A 158 19.47 -0.41 -7.68
C ILE A 158 19.26 -1.82 -7.11
N LEU A 159 18.55 -2.69 -7.84
CA LEU A 159 18.34 -4.09 -7.40
C LEU A 159 19.67 -4.83 -7.21
N ALA A 160 20.61 -4.67 -8.15
CA ALA A 160 21.93 -5.29 -8.06
C ALA A 160 22.74 -4.78 -6.86
N ALA A 161 22.56 -3.53 -6.44
CA ALA A 161 23.18 -3.02 -5.22
C ALA A 161 22.54 -3.65 -3.97
N ILE A 162 21.21 -3.82 -3.94
CA ILE A 162 20.53 -4.53 -2.84
C ILE A 162 21.05 -5.97 -2.74
N ASP A 163 21.11 -6.69 -3.86
CA ASP A 163 21.66 -8.05 -3.92
C ASP A 163 23.13 -8.11 -3.49
N SER A 164 23.95 -7.15 -3.92
CA SER A 164 25.37 -7.13 -3.53
C SER A 164 25.60 -6.88 -2.04
N GLU A 165 24.76 -6.08 -1.38
CA GLU A 165 24.96 -5.68 0.01
C GLU A 165 24.27 -6.64 1.00
N PHE A 166 23.15 -7.25 0.60
CA PHE A 166 22.31 -8.08 1.48
C PHE A 166 22.10 -9.51 0.97
N GLY A 167 22.29 -9.75 -0.33
CA GLY A 167 21.86 -10.97 -1.01
C GLY A 167 20.35 -10.99 -1.21
N LEU A 168 19.91 -11.56 -2.33
CA LEU A 168 18.53 -11.95 -2.56
C LEU A 168 18.33 -13.44 -2.23
N ARG A 169 17.17 -13.77 -1.64
CA ARG A 169 16.74 -15.17 -1.63
C ARG A 169 16.59 -15.69 -3.07
N PRO A 170 16.87 -16.98 -3.34
CA PRO A 170 16.74 -17.53 -4.70
C PRO A 170 15.34 -17.38 -5.31
N ASP A 171 14.32 -17.31 -4.46
CA ASP A 171 12.91 -17.15 -4.80
C ASP A 171 12.38 -15.76 -4.43
N ALA A 172 13.24 -14.73 -4.32
CA ALA A 172 12.82 -13.39 -3.93
C ALA A 172 11.78 -12.81 -4.90
N GLU A 173 10.76 -12.14 -4.35
CA GLU A 173 9.79 -11.39 -5.16
C GLU A 173 10.36 -10.00 -5.48
N VAL A 174 10.51 -9.67 -6.75
CA VAL A 174 10.98 -8.36 -7.21
C VAL A 174 9.90 -7.72 -8.06
N THR A 175 9.20 -6.75 -7.45
CA THR A 175 8.05 -6.05 -8.03
C THR A 175 8.43 -4.64 -8.49
N THR A 176 7.86 -4.20 -9.61
CA THR A 176 7.84 -2.77 -9.98
C THR A 176 6.43 -2.31 -10.33
N GLU A 177 6.05 -1.13 -9.85
CA GLU A 177 4.88 -0.41 -10.34
C GLU A 177 5.17 0.27 -11.67
N ALA A 178 4.18 0.25 -12.56
CA ALA A 178 4.27 0.81 -13.89
C ALA A 178 2.98 1.53 -14.29
N ASN A 179 3.13 2.67 -14.95
CA ASN A 179 2.05 3.20 -15.76
C ASN A 179 2.03 2.42 -17.09
N PRO A 180 0.89 1.87 -17.55
CA PRO A 180 0.81 1.20 -18.85
C PRO A 180 1.39 2.03 -20.01
N GLU A 181 1.27 3.36 -19.98
CA GLU A 181 1.78 4.26 -21.02
C GLU A 181 3.31 4.44 -21.00
N SER A 182 3.99 4.04 -19.92
CA SER A 182 5.43 4.26 -19.72
C SER A 182 6.31 3.08 -20.10
N VAL A 183 5.71 1.97 -20.52
CA VAL A 183 6.44 0.75 -20.90
C VAL A 183 6.10 0.33 -22.32
N ASP A 184 7.04 -0.35 -22.94
CA ASP A 184 6.89 -1.06 -24.20
C ASP A 184 7.50 -2.49 -24.04
N PRO A 185 7.36 -3.39 -25.03
CA PRO A 185 7.92 -4.74 -24.93
C PRO A 185 9.42 -4.76 -24.62
N GLY A 186 10.22 -3.87 -25.24
CA GLY A 186 11.67 -3.83 -25.02
C GLY A 186 12.03 -3.36 -23.61
N TYR A 187 11.27 -2.44 -23.04
CA TYR A 187 11.41 -2.02 -21.65
C TYR A 187 11.15 -3.19 -20.69
N LEU A 188 10.05 -3.93 -20.91
CA LEU A 188 9.65 -5.07 -20.08
C LEU A 188 10.65 -6.24 -20.16
N GLU A 189 11.19 -6.52 -21.35
CA GLU A 189 12.26 -7.51 -21.55
C GLU A 189 13.51 -7.14 -20.74
N LYS A 190 13.92 -5.86 -20.78
CA LYS A 190 15.07 -5.38 -20.00
C LYS A 190 14.84 -5.47 -18.50
N LEU A 191 13.63 -5.15 -18.01
CA LEU A 191 13.28 -5.35 -16.61
C LEU A 191 13.39 -6.83 -16.22
N ARG A 192 12.87 -7.75 -17.06
CA ARG A 192 12.97 -9.18 -16.77
C ARG A 192 14.41 -9.66 -16.72
N GLN A 193 15.25 -9.22 -17.65
CA GLN A 193 16.69 -9.49 -17.65
C GLN A 193 17.39 -8.90 -16.42
N GLY A 194 16.89 -7.76 -15.92
CA GLY A 194 17.37 -7.10 -14.71
C GLY A 194 16.96 -7.76 -13.39
N GLY A 195 16.17 -8.83 -13.41
CA GLY A 195 15.79 -9.60 -12.22
C GLY A 195 14.38 -9.34 -11.68
N PHE A 196 13.60 -8.44 -12.29
CA PHE A 196 12.20 -8.22 -11.91
C PHE A 196 11.37 -9.43 -12.31
N ASN A 197 10.50 -9.94 -11.43
CA ASN A 197 9.63 -11.09 -11.74
C ASN A 197 8.13 -10.79 -11.55
N ARG A 198 7.79 -9.62 -11.00
CA ARG A 198 6.42 -9.13 -10.83
C ARG A 198 6.27 -7.68 -11.31
N VAL A 199 5.12 -7.35 -11.89
CA VAL A 199 4.79 -5.97 -12.32
C VAL A 199 3.36 -5.60 -11.96
N SER A 200 3.16 -4.37 -11.50
CA SER A 200 1.84 -3.81 -11.17
C SER A 200 1.48 -2.67 -12.11
N PHE A 201 0.36 -2.79 -12.82
CA PHE A 201 -0.09 -1.78 -13.78
C PHE A 201 -1.27 -0.97 -13.25
N GLY A 202 -1.09 0.34 -13.15
CA GLY A 202 -2.15 1.25 -12.74
C GLY A 202 -3.19 1.50 -13.83
N MET A 203 -4.28 0.71 -13.87
CA MET A 203 -5.39 0.84 -14.83
C MET A 203 -6.46 1.83 -14.35
N GLN A 204 -6.77 1.82 -13.06
CA GLN A 204 -7.79 2.62 -12.36
C GLN A 204 -9.22 2.33 -12.80
N SER A 205 -9.56 2.55 -14.07
CA SER A 205 -10.90 2.33 -14.64
C SER A 205 -10.80 2.10 -16.15
N ALA A 206 -11.75 1.37 -16.73
CA ALA A 206 -11.94 1.28 -18.18
C ALA A 206 -12.81 2.44 -18.72
N SER A 207 -13.48 3.19 -17.85
CA SER A 207 -14.41 4.25 -18.22
C SER A 207 -13.70 5.59 -18.38
N GLU A 208 -13.76 6.17 -19.58
CA GLU A 208 -13.03 7.40 -19.91
C GLU A 208 -13.46 8.59 -19.03
N HIS A 209 -14.75 8.68 -18.69
CA HIS A 209 -15.23 9.78 -17.87
C HIS A 209 -14.77 9.66 -16.42
N VAL A 210 -14.68 8.44 -15.88
CA VAL A 210 -14.11 8.16 -14.56
C VAL A 210 -12.63 8.55 -14.53
N LEU A 211 -11.85 8.13 -15.54
CA LEU A 211 -10.44 8.49 -15.66
C LEU A 211 -10.21 10.02 -15.71
N ARG A 212 -11.08 10.76 -16.41
CA ARG A 212 -11.02 12.23 -16.43
C ARG A 212 -11.22 12.86 -15.05
N VAL A 213 -12.08 12.28 -14.20
CA VAL A 213 -12.26 12.76 -12.81
C VAL A 213 -10.98 12.54 -11.99
N LEU A 214 -10.29 11.41 -12.22
CA LEU A 214 -9.03 11.06 -11.57
C LEU A 214 -7.81 11.82 -12.13
N ASP A 215 -7.99 12.71 -13.10
CA ASP A 215 -6.93 13.35 -13.90
C ASP A 215 -5.97 12.32 -14.55
N ARG A 216 -6.50 11.15 -14.92
CA ARG A 216 -5.77 10.10 -15.64
C ARG A 216 -6.09 10.18 -17.13
N ARG A 217 -5.06 10.00 -17.94
CA ARG A 217 -5.19 9.83 -19.39
C ARG A 217 -4.59 8.47 -19.75
N HIS A 218 -5.45 7.57 -20.21
CA HIS A 218 -5.04 6.27 -20.73
C HIS A 218 -5.53 6.11 -22.16
N THR A 219 -4.70 5.51 -22.99
CA THR A 219 -5.11 5.00 -24.29
C THR A 219 -6.04 3.82 -24.06
N PRO A 220 -7.26 3.80 -24.65
CA PRO A 220 -8.19 2.68 -24.49
C PRO A 220 -7.53 1.34 -24.82
N GLY A 221 -7.68 0.35 -23.92
CA GLY A 221 -7.09 -0.98 -24.07
C GLY A 221 -5.58 -1.09 -23.78
N ARG A 222 -4.89 0.01 -23.47
CA ARG A 222 -3.43 -0.02 -23.19
C ARG A 222 -3.08 -0.90 -21.99
N ALA A 223 -3.84 -0.86 -20.91
CA ALA A 223 -3.61 -1.69 -19.73
C ALA A 223 -3.65 -3.19 -20.08
N ALA A 224 -4.65 -3.62 -20.85
CA ALA A 224 -4.74 -5.00 -21.32
C ALA A 224 -3.58 -5.40 -22.26
N ALA A 225 -3.12 -4.48 -23.11
CA ALA A 225 -1.93 -4.69 -23.92
C ALA A 225 -0.67 -4.85 -23.06
N ALA A 226 -0.49 -4.01 -22.03
CA ALA A 226 0.66 -4.07 -21.13
C ALA A 226 0.72 -5.39 -20.36
N VAL A 227 -0.43 -5.92 -19.94
CA VAL A 227 -0.52 -7.26 -19.32
C VAL A 227 -0.03 -8.34 -20.27
N ARG A 228 -0.48 -8.34 -21.53
CA ARG A 228 -0.02 -9.31 -22.54
C ARG A 228 1.47 -9.18 -22.83
N GLU A 229 1.96 -7.96 -22.95
CA GLU A 229 3.38 -7.66 -23.20
C GLU A 229 4.26 -8.13 -22.03
N ALA A 230 3.84 -7.89 -20.78
CA ALA A 230 4.56 -8.36 -19.60
C ALA A 230 4.62 -9.88 -19.53
N ARG A 231 3.50 -10.57 -19.81
CA ARG A 231 3.49 -12.03 -19.90
C ARG A 231 4.41 -12.54 -21.02
N ALA A 232 4.41 -11.88 -22.17
CA ALA A 232 5.29 -12.23 -23.29
C ALA A 232 6.78 -12.03 -22.96
N ALA A 233 7.12 -10.99 -22.19
CA ALA A 233 8.47 -10.77 -21.67
C ALA A 233 8.87 -11.80 -20.60
N GLY A 234 7.91 -12.58 -20.09
CA GLY A 234 8.13 -13.69 -19.16
C GLY A 234 7.90 -13.34 -17.70
N PHE A 235 7.25 -12.21 -17.36
CA PHE A 235 6.87 -11.91 -15.98
C PHE A 235 6.02 -13.03 -15.39
N GLU A 236 6.37 -13.47 -14.18
CA GLU A 236 5.67 -14.57 -13.49
C GLU A 236 4.32 -14.07 -12.97
N HIS A 237 4.31 -12.86 -12.42
CA HIS A 237 3.13 -12.24 -11.83
C HIS A 237 2.84 -10.86 -12.44
N VAL A 238 1.56 -10.62 -12.74
CA VAL A 238 1.09 -9.37 -13.34
C VAL A 238 -0.18 -8.93 -12.62
N ASN A 239 -0.13 -7.73 -12.04
CA ASN A 239 -1.27 -7.09 -11.39
C ASN A 239 -1.90 -5.98 -12.23
N LEU A 240 -3.21 -5.78 -12.07
CA LEU A 240 -3.92 -4.55 -12.44
C LEU A 240 -4.49 -3.86 -11.20
N ASP A 241 -4.15 -2.58 -11.00
CA ASP A 241 -4.74 -1.75 -9.95
C ASP A 241 -5.97 -1.00 -10.48
N LEU A 242 -7.07 -1.07 -9.74
CA LEU A 242 -8.33 -0.37 -9.99
C LEU A 242 -8.71 0.53 -8.81
N ILE A 243 -9.50 1.56 -9.10
CA ILE A 243 -10.09 2.46 -8.10
C ILE A 243 -11.60 2.53 -8.36
N TYR A 244 -12.39 2.23 -7.33
CA TYR A 244 -13.85 2.35 -7.39
C TYR A 244 -14.37 3.48 -6.49
N SER A 245 -15.64 3.84 -6.65
CA SER A 245 -16.31 4.95 -5.96
C SER A 245 -15.81 6.33 -6.36
N THR A 246 -15.41 6.47 -7.63
CA THR A 246 -15.10 7.80 -8.18
C THR A 246 -16.37 8.63 -8.39
N PRO A 247 -16.39 9.94 -8.06
CA PRO A 247 -17.54 10.80 -8.31
C PRO A 247 -18.06 10.72 -9.76
N GLY A 248 -19.34 10.38 -9.91
CA GLY A 248 -20.00 10.21 -11.22
C GLY A 248 -19.88 8.81 -11.84
N GLU A 249 -19.07 7.91 -11.27
CA GLU A 249 -19.01 6.50 -11.69
C GLU A 249 -20.32 5.79 -11.37
N SER A 250 -20.84 5.00 -12.31
CA SER A 250 -21.99 4.12 -12.10
C SER A 250 -21.58 2.69 -11.77
N ASN A 251 -22.52 1.86 -11.31
CA ASN A 251 -22.24 0.43 -11.09
C ASN A 251 -21.97 -0.32 -12.41
N ASP A 252 -22.50 0.17 -13.54
CA ASP A 252 -22.22 -0.42 -14.85
C ASP A 252 -20.80 -0.08 -15.33
N ASP A 253 -20.32 1.14 -15.06
CA ASP A 253 -18.91 1.51 -15.30
C ASP A 253 -17.95 0.63 -14.49
N TRP A 254 -18.30 0.38 -13.22
CA TRP A 254 -17.48 -0.45 -12.34
C TRP A 254 -17.44 -1.90 -12.83
N ARG A 255 -18.60 -2.49 -13.15
CA ARG A 255 -18.67 -3.84 -13.73
C ARG A 255 -17.92 -3.95 -15.05
N ALA A 256 -18.02 -2.94 -15.92
CA ALA A 256 -17.27 -2.92 -17.18
C ALA A 256 -15.75 -2.86 -16.93
N SER A 257 -15.30 -2.11 -15.94
CA SER A 257 -13.88 -2.02 -15.57
C SER A 257 -13.36 -3.34 -15.01
N LEU A 258 -14.11 -4.00 -14.13
CA LEU A 258 -13.79 -5.34 -13.63
C LEU A 258 -13.77 -6.38 -14.74
N ALA A 259 -14.76 -6.38 -15.63
CA ALA A 259 -14.82 -7.29 -16.77
C ALA A 259 -13.59 -7.12 -17.68
N ALA A 260 -13.22 -5.88 -18.00
CA ALA A 260 -12.02 -5.59 -18.80
C ALA A 260 -10.72 -6.04 -18.10
N ALA A 261 -10.61 -5.84 -16.78
CA ALA A 261 -9.47 -6.31 -16.01
C ALA A 261 -9.38 -7.84 -15.98
N ILE A 262 -10.50 -8.54 -15.79
CA ILE A 262 -10.57 -10.01 -15.81
C ILE A 262 -10.18 -10.55 -17.20
N GLU A 263 -10.74 -9.96 -18.27
CA GLU A 263 -10.46 -10.34 -19.66
C GLU A 263 -8.98 -10.12 -20.04
N ALA A 264 -8.33 -9.09 -19.51
CA ALA A 264 -6.90 -8.85 -19.72
C ALA A 264 -6.02 -9.98 -19.18
N GLY A 265 -6.54 -10.83 -18.28
CA GLY A 265 -5.87 -12.02 -17.77
C GLY A 265 -4.69 -11.78 -16.82
N PRO A 266 -4.73 -10.81 -15.87
CA PRO A 266 -3.76 -10.78 -14.78
C PRO A 266 -3.98 -11.99 -13.84
N ASP A 267 -2.98 -12.29 -13.02
CA ASP A 267 -3.10 -13.27 -11.94
C ASP A 267 -3.33 -12.63 -10.57
N HIS A 268 -3.27 -11.31 -10.50
CA HIS A 268 -3.54 -10.50 -9.33
C HIS A 268 -4.34 -9.24 -9.70
N VAL A 269 -5.26 -8.83 -8.84
CA VAL A 269 -6.04 -7.60 -8.99
C VAL A 269 -6.07 -6.87 -7.65
N SER A 270 -5.71 -5.60 -7.67
CA SER A 270 -5.96 -4.68 -6.57
C SER A 270 -7.16 -3.80 -6.90
N ALA A 271 -8.12 -3.65 -5.99
CA ALA A 271 -9.23 -2.71 -6.12
C ALA A 271 -9.38 -1.88 -4.84
N TYR A 272 -9.07 -0.59 -4.93
CA TYR A 272 -9.10 0.35 -3.81
C TYR A 272 -10.36 1.23 -3.88
N SER A 273 -10.97 1.56 -2.73
CA SER A 273 -11.96 2.64 -2.73
C SER A 273 -11.24 3.97 -2.92
N LEU A 274 -11.88 4.91 -3.61
CA LEU A 274 -11.35 6.26 -3.73
C LEU A 274 -11.41 6.97 -2.38
N ILE A 275 -10.25 7.16 -1.77
CA ILE A 275 -10.09 7.96 -0.56
C ILE A 275 -9.78 9.42 -0.95
N VAL A 276 -10.50 10.37 -0.33
CA VAL A 276 -10.30 11.80 -0.54
C VAL A 276 -9.32 12.33 0.49
N GLU A 277 -8.05 12.41 0.09
CA GLU A 277 -6.99 12.89 0.96
C GLU A 277 -6.87 14.42 0.97
N ASP A 278 -6.65 14.99 2.15
CA ASP A 278 -6.46 16.42 2.29
C ASP A 278 -5.20 16.91 1.56
N GLY A 279 -5.26 18.15 1.08
CA GLY A 279 -4.22 18.74 0.22
C GLY A 279 -4.25 18.28 -1.24
N THR A 280 -5.01 17.25 -1.62
CA THR A 280 -5.13 16.83 -3.02
C THR A 280 -5.97 17.81 -3.86
N ARG A 281 -5.81 17.78 -5.18
CA ARG A 281 -6.66 18.58 -6.09
C ARG A 281 -8.11 18.10 -6.05
N LEU A 282 -8.33 16.79 -5.90
CA LEU A 282 -9.66 16.21 -5.73
C LEU A 282 -10.37 16.79 -4.50
N ALA A 283 -9.72 16.77 -3.33
CA ALA A 283 -10.27 17.36 -2.11
C ALA A 283 -10.58 18.86 -2.28
N ALA A 284 -9.72 19.60 -3.00
CA ALA A 284 -9.97 21.01 -3.29
C ALA A 284 -11.21 21.22 -4.20
N ARG A 285 -11.46 20.35 -5.19
CA ARG A 285 -12.65 20.39 -6.05
C ARG A 285 -13.92 20.06 -5.27
N ILE A 286 -13.88 19.05 -4.40
CA ILE A 286 -15.00 18.68 -3.52
C ILE A 286 -15.35 19.82 -2.57
N ARG A 287 -14.36 20.44 -1.92
CA ARG A 287 -14.59 21.61 -1.04
C ARG A 287 -15.22 22.80 -1.76
N ARG A 288 -14.98 22.96 -3.07
CA ARG A 288 -15.61 24.01 -3.89
C ARG A 288 -17.00 23.61 -4.42
N GLY A 289 -17.47 22.40 -4.12
CA GLY A 289 -18.76 21.89 -4.61
C GLY A 289 -18.75 21.49 -6.07
N GLU A 290 -17.57 21.33 -6.69
CA GLU A 290 -17.45 20.94 -8.11
C GLU A 290 -17.64 19.43 -8.31
N LEU A 291 -17.41 18.63 -7.27
CA LEU A 291 -17.60 17.18 -7.23
C LEU A 291 -18.22 16.80 -5.88
N PRO A 292 -19.09 15.78 -5.82
CA PRO A 292 -19.57 15.23 -4.56
C PRO A 292 -18.45 14.46 -3.82
N MET A 293 -18.58 14.37 -2.50
CA MET A 293 -17.81 13.41 -1.70
C MET A 293 -18.22 11.97 -2.09
N PRO A 294 -17.28 11.02 -2.19
CA PRO A 294 -17.62 9.60 -2.30
C PRO A 294 -18.53 9.15 -1.16
N ASP A 295 -19.43 8.23 -1.47
CA ASP A 295 -20.41 7.68 -0.52
C ASP A 295 -19.96 6.28 -0.08
N ASP A 296 -19.97 6.05 1.23
CA ASP A 296 -19.48 4.82 1.85
C ASP A 296 -20.37 3.60 1.57
N ASP A 297 -21.69 3.79 1.50
CA ASP A 297 -22.62 2.72 1.14
C ASP A 297 -22.42 2.31 -0.32
N VAL A 298 -22.18 3.28 -1.21
CA VAL A 298 -21.82 3.01 -2.61
C VAL A 298 -20.48 2.28 -2.71
N ALA A 299 -19.50 2.61 -1.86
CA ALA A 299 -18.24 1.90 -1.80
C ALA A 299 -18.40 0.45 -1.31
N ALA A 300 -19.21 0.22 -0.28
CA ALA A 300 -19.52 -1.12 0.19
C ALA A 300 -20.19 -1.98 -0.90
N ASP A 301 -21.22 -1.46 -1.57
CA ASP A 301 -21.89 -2.15 -2.68
C ASP A 301 -20.91 -2.50 -3.82
N ARG A 302 -19.96 -1.61 -4.13
CA ARG A 302 -18.95 -1.83 -5.18
C ARG A 302 -17.87 -2.82 -4.79
N TYR A 303 -17.52 -2.87 -3.50
CA TYR A 303 -16.66 -3.91 -2.96
C TYR A 303 -17.30 -5.30 -3.12
N GLU A 304 -18.60 -5.43 -2.80
CA GLU A 304 -19.34 -6.69 -2.98
C GLU A 304 -19.38 -7.11 -4.46
N ILE A 305 -19.62 -6.18 -5.39
CA ILE A 305 -19.55 -6.44 -6.84
C ILE A 305 -18.15 -6.95 -7.24
N ALA A 306 -17.09 -6.34 -6.72
CA ALA A 306 -15.72 -6.74 -7.02
C ALA A 306 -15.43 -8.15 -6.51
N ASP A 307 -15.75 -8.42 -5.24
CA ASP A 307 -15.54 -9.72 -4.61
C ASP A 307 -16.31 -10.83 -5.34
N GLU A 308 -17.57 -10.59 -5.70
CA GLU A 308 -18.40 -11.54 -6.46
C GLU A 308 -17.80 -11.84 -7.85
N MET A 309 -17.51 -10.80 -8.63
CA MET A 309 -17.01 -10.97 -10.01
C MET A 309 -15.61 -11.60 -10.05
N LEU A 310 -14.71 -11.17 -9.16
CA LEU A 310 -13.36 -11.72 -9.07
C LEU A 310 -13.39 -13.17 -8.56
N ALA A 311 -14.23 -13.49 -7.57
CA ALA A 311 -14.40 -14.87 -7.10
C ALA A 311 -14.95 -15.79 -8.20
N ALA A 312 -15.95 -15.33 -8.96
CA ALA A 312 -16.51 -16.06 -10.10
C ALA A 312 -15.46 -16.28 -11.21
N ALA A 313 -14.53 -15.34 -11.38
CA ALA A 313 -13.40 -15.47 -12.30
C ALA A 313 -12.24 -16.31 -11.75
N GLY A 314 -12.35 -16.88 -10.55
CA GLY A 314 -11.35 -17.77 -9.95
C GLY A 314 -10.27 -17.06 -9.12
N PHE A 315 -10.43 -15.77 -8.82
CA PHE A 315 -9.58 -15.11 -7.83
C PHE A 315 -10.07 -15.41 -6.41
N ARG A 316 -9.21 -15.16 -5.43
CA ARG A 316 -9.50 -15.26 -4.00
C ARG A 316 -8.97 -14.02 -3.30
N TRP A 317 -9.82 -13.43 -2.47
CA TRP A 317 -9.44 -12.37 -1.54
C TRP A 317 -8.39 -12.90 -0.57
N TYR A 318 -7.31 -12.14 -0.36
CA TYR A 318 -6.29 -12.52 0.63
C TYR A 318 -5.93 -11.41 1.62
N GLU A 319 -6.17 -10.16 1.27
CA GLU A 319 -6.07 -8.96 2.13
C GLU A 319 -7.03 -7.88 1.60
N VAL A 320 -7.29 -6.84 2.40
CA VAL A 320 -8.34 -5.80 2.21
C VAL A 320 -8.74 -5.52 0.76
N SER A 321 -7.78 -5.12 -0.06
CA SER A 321 -7.97 -4.54 -1.39
C SER A 321 -7.43 -5.44 -2.51
N ASN A 322 -7.02 -6.68 -2.22
CA ASN A 322 -6.30 -7.52 -3.17
C ASN A 322 -6.85 -8.95 -3.28
N TRP A 323 -6.93 -9.40 -4.53
CA TRP A 323 -7.36 -10.73 -4.93
C TRP A 323 -6.30 -11.38 -5.83
N ALA A 324 -6.03 -12.66 -5.63
CA ALA A 324 -5.06 -13.42 -6.41
C ALA A 324 -5.67 -14.73 -6.95
N ARG A 325 -5.22 -15.20 -8.12
CA ARG A 325 -5.65 -16.49 -8.70
C ARG A 325 -5.07 -17.71 -7.99
N SER A 326 -3.98 -17.52 -7.27
CA SER A 326 -3.28 -18.57 -6.53
C SER A 326 -2.48 -17.96 -5.37
N ASP A 327 -2.03 -18.80 -4.44
CA ASP A 327 -1.19 -18.34 -3.32
C ASP A 327 0.15 -17.76 -3.80
N ALA A 328 0.72 -18.31 -4.88
CA ALA A 328 1.95 -17.80 -5.48
C ALA A 328 1.78 -16.40 -6.08
N ALA A 329 0.57 -16.05 -6.54
CA ALA A 329 0.30 -14.75 -7.15
C ALA A 329 0.01 -13.63 -6.13
N ARG A 330 -0.11 -13.96 -4.83
CA ARG A 330 -0.28 -12.95 -3.77
C ARG A 330 0.97 -12.09 -3.68
N CYS A 331 0.80 -10.77 -3.49
CA CYS A 331 1.93 -9.88 -3.25
C CYS A 331 2.63 -10.24 -1.93
N ARG A 332 3.83 -10.83 -1.99
CA ARG A 332 4.61 -11.12 -0.79
C ARG A 332 5.07 -9.85 -0.11
N HIS A 333 5.38 -8.81 -0.86
CA HIS A 333 5.77 -7.53 -0.26
C HIS A 333 4.63 -6.86 0.51
N ASN A 334 3.37 -6.94 0.04
CA ASN A 334 2.22 -6.44 0.82
C ASN A 334 2.05 -7.26 2.10
N LEU A 335 2.14 -8.60 1.99
CA LEU A 335 2.02 -9.49 3.13
C LEU A 335 3.10 -9.23 4.18
N LEU A 336 4.33 -8.93 3.76
CA LEU A 336 5.42 -8.52 4.64
C LEU A 336 4.98 -7.37 5.57
N TYR A 337 4.34 -6.33 5.02
CA TYR A 337 3.81 -5.22 5.82
C TYR A 337 2.69 -5.67 6.75
N TRP A 338 1.70 -6.42 6.21
CA TRP A 338 0.53 -6.86 6.98
C TRP A 338 0.88 -7.78 8.15
N THR A 339 2.00 -8.51 8.07
CA THR A 339 2.48 -9.40 9.14
C THR A 339 3.57 -8.76 10.01
N GLY A 340 3.83 -7.45 9.86
CA GLY A 340 4.82 -6.74 10.67
C GLY A 340 6.27 -7.18 10.42
N GLY A 341 6.59 -7.62 9.21
CA GLY A 341 7.96 -7.92 8.80
C GLY A 341 8.87 -6.68 8.81
N ASP A 342 10.17 -6.90 8.65
CA ASP A 342 11.14 -5.82 8.59
C ASP A 342 11.35 -5.37 7.13
N TRP A 343 11.53 -4.07 6.92
CA TRP A 343 11.93 -3.55 5.62
C TRP A 343 12.76 -2.27 5.72
N TRP A 344 13.70 -2.14 4.80
CA TRP A 344 14.36 -0.88 4.53
C TRP A 344 13.74 -0.20 3.31
N ALA A 345 13.32 1.04 3.47
CA ALA A 345 12.73 1.83 2.39
C ALA A 345 13.69 2.93 1.96
N ALA A 346 14.19 2.82 0.73
CA ALA A 346 15.12 3.78 0.14
C ALA A 346 14.39 4.80 -0.76
N GLY A 347 14.86 6.04 -0.75
CA GLY A 347 14.35 7.12 -1.59
C GLY A 347 13.65 8.25 -0.81
N PRO A 348 13.31 9.36 -1.50
CA PRO A 348 12.74 10.55 -0.87
C PRO A 348 11.33 10.28 -0.33
N GLY A 349 11.08 10.63 0.94
CA GLY A 349 9.79 10.37 1.60
C GLY A 349 9.49 8.89 1.89
N ALA A 350 10.45 7.98 1.68
CA ALA A 350 10.26 6.56 1.95
C ALA A 350 10.17 6.26 3.46
N HIS A 351 9.28 5.34 3.85
CA HIS A 351 9.06 4.92 5.24
C HIS A 351 9.59 3.51 5.49
N SER A 352 10.46 3.35 6.49
CA SER A 352 11.07 2.06 6.86
C SER A 352 10.57 1.56 8.21
N HIS A 353 10.74 0.27 8.47
CA HIS A 353 10.46 -0.34 9.78
C HIS A 353 11.41 -1.52 10.02
N VAL A 354 12.10 -1.50 11.16
CA VAL A 354 12.91 -2.63 11.62
C VAL A 354 12.70 -2.81 13.11
N GLY A 355 12.21 -3.98 13.52
CA GLY A 355 12.08 -4.39 14.91
C GLY A 355 11.34 -3.40 15.81
N GLY A 356 10.25 -2.81 15.31
CA GLY A 356 9.47 -1.82 16.05
C GLY A 356 10.02 -0.40 16.00
N THR A 357 11.10 -0.13 15.26
CA THR A 357 11.56 1.24 14.97
C THR A 357 11.15 1.63 13.56
N ARG A 358 10.45 2.75 13.42
CA ARG A 358 10.06 3.35 12.14
C ARG A 358 10.82 4.63 11.89
N TRP A 359 11.08 4.93 10.63
CA TRP A 359 11.61 6.24 10.24
C TRP A 359 11.18 6.58 8.82
N TRP A 360 11.22 7.88 8.51
CA TRP A 360 10.80 8.37 7.20
C TRP A 360 11.78 9.39 6.66
N ASN A 361 12.15 9.24 5.40
CA ASN A 361 13.13 10.10 4.74
C ASN A 361 12.56 11.49 4.45
N VAL A 362 13.45 12.47 4.32
CA VAL A 362 13.05 13.79 3.82
C VAL A 362 12.38 13.67 2.44
N LYS A 363 11.30 14.42 2.25
CA LYS A 363 10.48 14.32 1.04
C LYS A 363 11.16 14.75 -0.24
N HIS A 364 11.81 15.92 -0.20
CA HIS A 364 12.26 16.57 -1.41
C HIS A 364 13.50 15.85 -1.97
N PRO A 365 13.51 15.42 -3.24
CA PRO A 365 14.63 14.64 -3.80
C PRO A 365 15.98 15.34 -3.70
N ALA A 366 16.03 16.67 -3.85
CA ALA A 366 17.26 17.44 -3.65
C ALA A 366 17.80 17.40 -2.21
N ALA A 367 16.93 17.49 -1.20
CA ALA A 367 17.33 17.43 0.20
C ALA A 367 17.80 16.02 0.57
N TYR A 368 17.10 15.00 0.06
CA TYR A 368 17.47 13.59 0.18
C TYR A 368 18.88 13.34 -0.40
N ALA A 369 19.13 13.77 -1.64
CA ALA A 369 20.42 13.62 -2.30
C ALA A 369 21.55 14.38 -1.58
N GLN A 370 21.29 15.60 -1.10
CA GLN A 370 22.28 16.40 -0.36
C GLN A 370 22.74 15.73 0.94
N ARG A 371 21.83 15.10 1.70
CA ARG A 371 22.17 14.39 2.93
C ARG A 371 23.08 13.20 2.67
N LEU A 372 22.73 12.38 1.68
CA LEU A 372 23.52 11.21 1.31
C LEU A 372 24.89 11.60 0.72
N ALA A 373 24.95 12.66 -0.09
CA ALA A 373 26.22 13.20 -0.58
C ALA A 373 27.14 13.71 0.53
N ALA A 374 26.57 14.14 1.66
CA ALA A 374 27.30 14.53 2.86
C ALA A 374 27.65 13.35 3.80
N GLY A 375 27.29 12.11 3.42
CA GLY A 375 27.49 10.93 4.26
C GLY A 375 26.56 10.87 5.47
N ALA A 376 25.43 11.58 5.43
CA ALA A 376 24.43 11.62 6.50
C ALA A 376 23.15 10.87 6.11
N SER A 377 22.46 10.32 7.12
CA SER A 377 21.17 9.67 6.95
C SER A 377 20.12 10.61 6.36
N PRO A 378 19.33 10.14 5.37
CA PRO A 378 18.23 10.92 4.81
C PRO A 378 17.00 11.01 5.73
N ALA A 379 16.97 10.28 6.85
CA ALA A 379 15.83 10.23 7.77
C ALA A 379 15.46 11.62 8.32
N HIS A 380 14.20 12.02 8.11
CA HIS A 380 13.64 13.26 8.64
C HIS A 380 13.37 13.14 10.14
N ALA A 381 12.66 12.09 10.54
CA ALA A 381 12.34 11.74 11.92
C ALA A 381 12.10 10.23 12.04
N ARG A 382 11.94 9.76 13.27
CA ARG A 382 11.71 8.35 13.62
C ARG A 382 10.70 8.20 14.75
N GLU A 383 10.26 6.97 14.96
CA GLU A 383 9.41 6.54 16.06
C GLU A 383 9.88 5.17 16.54
N VAL A 384 9.82 4.92 17.85
CA VAL A 384 10.05 3.60 18.44
C VAL A 384 8.75 3.16 19.11
N LEU A 385 8.16 2.10 18.59
CA LEU A 385 6.87 1.57 19.02
C LEU A 385 6.99 0.91 20.40
N SER A 386 6.02 1.16 21.26
CA SER A 386 5.86 0.40 22.50
C SER A 386 5.35 -1.03 22.21
N ASP A 387 5.44 -1.91 23.20
CA ASP A 387 4.87 -3.27 23.05
C ASP A 387 3.34 -3.25 22.85
N ASP A 388 2.66 -2.27 23.45
CA ASP A 388 1.21 -2.08 23.28
C ASP A 388 0.88 -1.61 21.85
N ASP A 389 1.66 -0.67 21.30
CA ASP A 389 1.51 -0.22 19.90
C ASP A 389 1.69 -1.40 18.94
N ARG A 390 2.74 -2.20 19.14
CA ARG A 390 3.02 -3.39 18.32
C ARG A 390 1.91 -4.43 18.39
N ALA A 391 1.32 -4.65 19.57
CA ALA A 391 0.21 -5.57 19.74
C ALA A 391 -1.08 -5.08 19.06
N ALA A 392 -1.40 -3.78 19.24
CA ALA A 392 -2.55 -3.14 18.61
C ALA A 392 -2.45 -3.15 17.08
N GLU A 393 -1.27 -2.85 16.55
CA GLU A 393 -1.00 -2.87 15.11
C GLU A 393 -1.05 -4.27 14.52
N ARG A 394 -0.46 -5.26 15.20
CA ARG A 394 -0.54 -6.64 14.75
C ARG A 394 -1.99 -7.10 14.62
N LEU A 395 -2.83 -6.81 15.62
CA LEU A 395 -4.26 -7.08 15.57
C LEU A 395 -4.93 -6.33 14.40
N MET A 396 -4.63 -5.04 14.26
CA MET A 396 -5.18 -4.18 13.22
C MET A 396 -4.86 -4.70 11.81
N LEU A 397 -3.63 -5.13 11.58
CA LEU A 397 -3.14 -5.55 10.28
C LEU A 397 -3.52 -7.00 9.96
N GLU A 398 -3.25 -7.95 10.84
CA GLU A 398 -3.48 -9.38 10.57
C GLU A 398 -4.97 -9.73 10.49
N LEU A 399 -5.86 -9.04 11.22
CA LEU A 399 -7.31 -9.30 11.14
C LEU A 399 -7.88 -8.99 9.75
N ARG A 400 -7.20 -8.13 8.98
CA ARG A 400 -7.55 -7.79 7.60
C ARG A 400 -7.01 -8.78 6.56
N LEU A 401 -6.33 -9.83 7.00
CA LEU A 401 -5.87 -10.92 6.15
C LEU A 401 -6.86 -12.09 6.15
N SER A 402 -6.88 -12.82 5.03
CA SER A 402 -7.59 -14.10 4.92
C SER A 402 -7.03 -15.19 5.85
N SER A 403 -5.78 -15.05 6.31
CA SER A 403 -5.18 -15.91 7.35
C SER A 403 -5.76 -15.64 8.74
N GLY A 404 -6.31 -14.44 8.95
CA GLY A 404 -6.90 -14.00 10.20
C GLY A 404 -5.89 -13.76 11.32
N TYR A 405 -6.44 -13.51 12.52
CA TYR A 405 -5.70 -13.25 13.75
C TYR A 405 -5.91 -14.35 14.81
N PRO A 406 -4.88 -14.84 15.53
CA PRO A 406 -5.04 -15.89 16.54
C PRO A 406 -5.90 -15.47 17.74
N LEU A 407 -6.91 -16.27 18.09
CA LEU A 407 -7.76 -16.05 19.27
C LEU A 407 -6.97 -16.10 20.59
N ALA A 408 -5.87 -16.84 20.63
CA ALA A 408 -5.00 -16.94 21.79
C ALA A 408 -4.32 -15.61 22.14
N ASP A 409 -4.13 -14.74 21.15
CA ASP A 409 -3.41 -13.47 21.28
C ASP A 409 -4.36 -12.31 21.62
N VAL A 410 -5.68 -12.54 21.57
CA VAL A 410 -6.69 -11.54 21.92
C VAL A 410 -6.63 -11.20 23.41
N ALA A 411 -6.53 -9.90 23.71
CA ALA A 411 -6.57 -9.39 25.07
C ALA A 411 -7.81 -9.89 25.84
N PRO A 412 -7.68 -10.30 27.12
CA PRO A 412 -8.82 -10.81 27.89
C PRO A 412 -10.03 -9.87 27.93
N ALA A 413 -9.80 -8.55 27.92
CA ALA A 413 -10.84 -7.53 27.90
C ALA A 413 -11.66 -7.50 26.60
N ALA A 414 -11.05 -7.87 25.46
CA ALA A 414 -11.69 -7.86 24.14
C ALA A 414 -12.56 -9.10 23.85
N ARG A 415 -12.53 -10.13 24.72
CA ARG A 415 -13.23 -11.42 24.48
C ARG A 415 -14.75 -11.28 24.33
N THR A 416 -15.37 -10.35 25.05
CA THR A 416 -16.81 -10.06 24.90
C THR A 416 -17.11 -9.45 23.54
N THR A 417 -16.27 -8.53 23.05
CA THR A 417 -16.36 -7.96 21.70
C THR A 417 -16.22 -9.03 20.64
N VAL A 418 -15.24 -9.95 20.79
CA VAL A 418 -15.05 -11.08 19.88
C VAL A 418 -16.29 -11.99 19.80
N ALA A 419 -16.88 -12.35 20.95
CA ALA A 419 -18.10 -13.16 20.97
C ALA A 419 -19.28 -12.44 20.30
N SER A 420 -19.41 -11.13 20.49
CA SER A 420 -20.41 -10.29 19.83
C SER A 420 -20.19 -10.24 18.31
N ALA A 421 -18.95 -10.08 17.86
CA ALA A 421 -18.59 -10.05 16.44
C ALA A 421 -18.95 -11.37 15.74
N LEU A 422 -18.66 -12.52 16.37
CA LEU A 422 -19.07 -13.83 15.87
C LEU A 422 -20.60 -13.96 15.80
N ALA A 423 -21.32 -13.58 16.85
CA ALA A 423 -22.78 -13.64 16.89
C ALA A 423 -23.45 -12.75 15.83
N ARG A 424 -22.80 -11.65 15.46
CA ARG A 424 -23.23 -10.72 14.40
C ARG A 424 -22.84 -11.19 12.98
N GLY A 425 -22.16 -12.33 12.84
CA GLY A 425 -21.74 -12.88 11.55
C GLY A 425 -20.52 -12.16 10.93
N LEU A 426 -19.74 -11.42 11.72
CA LEU A 426 -18.54 -10.73 11.24
C LEU A 426 -17.32 -11.64 11.14
N LEU A 427 -17.33 -12.78 11.85
CA LEU A 427 -16.24 -13.75 11.87
C LEU A 427 -16.68 -15.10 11.31
N GLU A 428 -15.80 -15.75 10.56
CA GLU A 428 -16.01 -17.07 9.97
C GLU A 428 -16.14 -18.16 11.06
N PRO A 429 -17.30 -18.83 11.20
CA PRO A 429 -17.52 -19.78 12.30
C PRO A 429 -16.58 -20.99 12.28
N ALA A 430 -16.15 -21.44 11.11
CA ALA A 430 -15.22 -22.57 10.98
C ALA A 430 -13.82 -22.20 11.46
N ALA A 431 -13.29 -21.06 11.02
CA ALA A 431 -11.98 -20.54 11.47
C ALA A 431 -11.97 -20.24 12.97
N PHE A 432 -13.08 -19.70 13.49
CA PHE A 432 -13.25 -19.44 14.91
C PHE A 432 -13.10 -20.69 15.77
N ARG A 433 -13.70 -21.81 15.35
CA ARG A 433 -13.57 -23.10 16.06
C ARG A 433 -12.15 -23.65 16.03
N SER A 434 -11.34 -23.29 15.04
CA SER A 434 -9.92 -23.65 14.97
C SER A 434 -8.99 -22.66 15.67
N GLY A 435 -9.51 -21.65 16.37
CA GLY A 435 -8.67 -20.69 17.11
C GLY A 435 -8.29 -19.43 16.35
N LEU A 436 -8.95 -19.09 15.24
CA LEU A 436 -8.63 -17.95 14.39
C LEU A 436 -9.82 -16.99 14.21
N MET A 437 -9.56 -15.69 14.21
CA MET A 437 -10.48 -14.65 13.80
C MET A 437 -10.24 -14.34 12.32
N VAL A 438 -11.08 -14.88 11.45
CA VAL A 438 -11.10 -14.55 10.01
C VAL A 438 -12.38 -13.80 9.72
N LEU A 439 -12.30 -12.68 9.02
CA LEU A 439 -13.46 -11.86 8.68
C LEU A 439 -14.33 -12.54 7.60
N THR A 440 -15.64 -12.51 7.77
CA THR A 440 -16.59 -12.78 6.66
C THR A 440 -16.61 -11.62 5.67
N LEU A 441 -17.33 -11.71 4.54
CA LEU A 441 -17.57 -10.54 3.67
C LEU A 441 -18.13 -9.33 4.44
N GLN A 442 -19.13 -9.55 5.29
CA GLN A 442 -19.67 -8.49 6.14
C GLN A 442 -18.64 -7.99 7.17
N GLY A 443 -17.82 -8.90 7.71
CA GLY A 443 -16.70 -8.54 8.59
C GLY A 443 -15.68 -7.64 7.92
N ARG A 444 -15.35 -7.89 6.64
CA ARG A 444 -14.42 -7.08 5.84
C ARG A 444 -14.92 -5.64 5.67
N LEU A 445 -16.20 -5.48 5.35
CA LEU A 445 -16.84 -4.16 5.22
C LEU A 445 -16.86 -3.35 6.53
N LEU A 446 -16.80 -4.03 7.67
CA LEU A 446 -16.87 -3.43 9.01
C LEU A 446 -15.57 -3.60 9.80
N ALA A 447 -14.45 -3.88 9.12
CA ALA A 447 -13.18 -4.23 9.75
C ALA A 447 -12.68 -3.11 10.67
N ASP A 448 -12.71 -1.86 10.20
CA ASP A 448 -12.23 -0.69 10.94
C ASP A 448 -12.99 -0.50 12.25
N ALA A 449 -14.32 -0.61 12.20
CA ALA A 449 -15.16 -0.50 13.37
C ALA A 449 -14.91 -1.63 14.37
N LEU A 450 -14.78 -2.87 13.88
CA LEU A 450 -14.48 -4.02 14.72
C LEU A 450 -13.11 -3.89 15.39
N ILE A 451 -12.09 -3.46 14.65
CA ILE A 451 -10.72 -3.30 15.17
C ILE A 451 -10.66 -2.25 16.25
N ARG A 452 -11.29 -1.09 16.04
CA ARG A 452 -11.40 -0.04 17.07
C ARG A 452 -12.03 -0.56 18.35
N ASP A 453 -13.03 -1.44 18.25
CA ASP A 453 -13.70 -2.02 19.42
C ASP A 453 -12.88 -3.15 20.09
N LEU A 454 -11.84 -3.67 19.43
CA LEU A 454 -10.97 -4.75 19.90
C LEU A 454 -9.63 -4.27 20.48
N VAL A 455 -9.12 -3.12 20.02
CA VAL A 455 -7.95 -2.46 20.61
C VAL A 455 -8.40 -1.84 21.94
N VAL A 456 -7.73 -2.20 23.04
CA VAL A 456 -8.13 -1.84 24.42
C VAL A 456 -7.03 -1.05 25.11
#